data_AF-A0A8C2YTX7-F1
#
_entry.id   AF-A0A8C2YTX7-F1
#
_cell.length_a   1.000
_cell.length_b   1.000
_cell.length_c   1.000
_cell.angle_alpha   90.00
_cell.angle_beta   90.00
_cell.angle_gamma   90.00
#
_symmetry.space_group_name_H-M   'P 1'
#
loop_
_entity.id
_entity.type
_entity.pdbx_description
1 polymer ?
#
loop_
_entity_poly.entity_id
_entity_poly.type
_entity_poly.pdbx_seq_one_letter_code
_entity_poly.pdbx_strand_id
1 'polypeptide(L)'
;IATCPEIILRQEVLKDGFHRDLLIKVKFGESIEDLQTCRLLIKQSIPAGLFVDPYELASMQEKNITEAEMVSENFNIEAPSYLSTESEVLIYARQDAQCAACFHAFLPVHCRYHRPHSEGAETLVVLGNPDLLVFCDQGEG
;
A
#
# COMPACT_ATOMS: atom_id res chain seq x y z
N ILE A 1 9.54 13.17 30.24
CA ILE A 1 8.36 13.25 29.35
C ILE A 1 8.76 12.51 28.08
N ALA A 2 8.23 11.32 27.84
CA ALA A 2 8.49 10.61 26.59
C ALA A 2 7.68 11.30 25.49
N THR A 3 8.35 11.94 24.55
CA THR A 3 7.72 12.49 23.34
C THR A 3 7.37 11.33 22.43
N CYS A 4 6.11 11.25 21.99
CA CYS A 4 5.72 10.25 20.99
C CYS A 4 6.58 10.43 19.73
N PRO A 5 7.10 9.34 19.13
CA PRO A 5 7.81 9.44 17.87
C PRO A 5 6.87 10.01 16.81
N GLU A 6 7.30 11.08 16.14
CA GLU A 6 6.53 11.69 15.06
C GLU A 6 6.62 10.79 13.83
N ILE A 7 5.47 10.37 13.29
CA ILE A 7 5.37 9.60 12.06
C ILE A 7 4.47 10.36 11.11
N ILE A 8 4.99 10.71 9.94
CA ILE A 8 4.23 11.37 8.89
C ILE A 8 3.93 10.33 7.81
N LEU A 9 2.65 10.00 7.65
CA LEU A 9 2.14 9.11 6.63
C LEU A 9 1.36 9.93 5.60
N ARG A 10 1.68 9.74 4.31
CA ARG A 10 0.96 10.35 3.20
C ARG A 10 0.62 9.30 2.16
N GLN A 11 -0.66 9.19 1.83
CA GLN A 11 -1.16 8.40 0.72
C GLN A 11 -1.61 9.34 -0.41
N GLU A 12 -1.15 9.06 -1.62
CA GLU A 12 -1.50 9.79 -2.84
C GLU A 12 -2.06 8.80 -3.86
N VAL A 13 -3.25 9.10 -4.41
CA VAL A 13 -3.83 8.34 -5.53
C VAL A 13 -3.58 9.12 -6.81
N LEU A 14 -2.86 8.52 -7.75
CA LEU A 14 -2.44 9.14 -9.01
C LEU A 14 -3.14 8.47 -10.21
N LYS A 15 -2.97 9.07 -11.40
CA LYS A 15 -3.63 8.73 -12.68
C LYS A 15 -5.15 8.95 -12.63
N ASP A 16 -5.80 8.81 -13.80
CA ASP A 16 -7.24 8.88 -13.98
C ASP A 16 -7.82 7.58 -14.57
N GLY A 17 -9.12 7.36 -14.36
CA GLY A 17 -9.83 6.16 -14.84
C GLY A 17 -9.93 5.04 -13.80
N PHE A 18 -10.06 3.79 -14.28
CA PHE A 18 -10.23 2.61 -13.43
C PHE A 18 -8.91 2.02 -12.93
N HIS A 19 -7.79 2.33 -13.57
CA HIS A 19 -6.45 1.96 -13.11
C HIS A 19 -5.80 3.20 -12.47
N ARG A 20 -5.49 3.12 -11.18
CA ARG A 20 -4.86 4.17 -10.39
C ARG A 20 -3.57 3.67 -9.76
N ASP A 21 -2.69 4.60 -9.41
CA ASP A 21 -1.49 4.28 -8.64
C ASP A 21 -1.66 4.77 -7.21
N LEU A 22 -1.44 3.89 -6.23
CA LEU A 22 -1.35 4.25 -4.83
C LEU A 22 0.12 4.43 -4.45
N LEU A 23 0.49 5.67 -4.14
CA LEU A 23 1.81 6.03 -3.63
C LEU A 23 1.72 6.29 -2.14
N ILE A 24 2.45 5.50 -1.35
CA ILE A 24 2.50 5.61 0.11
C ILE A 24 3.88 6.13 0.48
N LYS A 25 3.92 7.24 1.22
CA LYS A 25 5.15 7.86 1.74
C LYS A 25 5.09 7.87 3.24
N VAL A 26 6.14 7.37 3.88
CA VAL A 26 6.29 7.35 5.34
C VAL A 26 7.57 8.07 5.70
N LYS A 27 7.50 9.01 6.63
CA LYS A 27 8.67 9.66 7.20
C LYS A 27 8.65 9.49 8.71
N PHE A 28 9.70 8.90 9.25
CA PHE A 28 9.91 8.80 10.69
C PHE A 28 10.63 10.05 11.22
N GLY A 29 10.29 10.45 12.44
CA GLY A 29 10.97 11.51 13.19
C GLY A 29 12.30 11.05 13.77
N GLU A 30 13.09 12.01 14.26
CA GLU A 30 14.46 11.82 14.75
C GLU A 30 14.58 10.93 16.00
N SER A 31 13.46 10.55 16.61
CA SER A 31 13.41 9.72 17.83
C SER A 31 13.64 8.22 17.57
N ILE A 32 13.72 7.79 16.31
CA ILE A 32 14.02 6.39 15.98
C ILE A 32 15.50 6.30 15.59
N GLU A 33 16.31 5.77 16.51
CA GLU A 33 17.73 5.49 16.28
C GLU A 33 17.89 4.36 15.23
N ASP A 34 18.98 4.37 14.49
CA ASP A 34 19.38 3.33 13.54
C ASP A 34 18.38 2.99 12.41
N LEU A 35 17.61 3.98 11.93
CA LEU A 35 16.71 3.84 10.77
C LEU A 35 17.37 3.28 9.50
N GLN A 36 18.71 3.31 9.41
CA GLN A 36 19.49 2.74 8.31
C GLN A 36 19.43 1.21 8.24
N THR A 37 19.21 0.52 9.36
CA THR A 37 19.08 -0.95 9.41
C THR A 37 17.62 -1.40 9.44
N CYS A 38 16.69 -0.45 9.43
CA CYS A 38 15.26 -0.75 9.52
C CYS A 38 14.66 -1.12 8.17
N ARG A 39 13.85 -2.17 8.18
CA ARG A 39 12.94 -2.55 7.11
C ARG A 39 11.52 -2.14 7.49
N LEU A 40 10.81 -1.55 6.54
CA LEU A 40 9.42 -1.17 6.70
C LEU A 40 8.54 -2.06 5.82
N LEU A 41 7.64 -2.81 6.45
CA LEU A 41 6.57 -3.53 5.78
C LEU A 41 5.26 -2.74 5.98
N ILE A 42 4.57 -2.47 4.88
CA ILE A 42 3.29 -1.77 4.88
C ILE A 42 2.20 -2.80 4.58
N LYS A 43 1.26 -2.98 5.50
CA LYS A 43 0.06 -3.79 5.27
C LYS A 43 -1.08 -2.88 4.84
N GLN A 44 -1.43 -2.92 3.56
CA GLN A 44 -2.51 -2.13 2.99
C GLN A 44 -3.77 -2.99 2.86
N SER A 45 -4.85 -2.58 3.52
CA SER A 45 -6.18 -3.10 3.26
C SER A 45 -6.72 -2.52 1.95
N ILE A 46 -7.24 -3.40 1.10
CA ILE A 46 -7.81 -3.09 -0.22
C ILE A 46 -9.32 -3.34 -0.15
N PRO A 47 -10.15 -2.29 -0.14
CA PRO A 47 -11.60 -2.43 0.02
C PRO A 47 -12.22 -3.16 -1.17
N ALA A 48 -13.39 -3.75 -0.98
CA ALA A 48 -14.11 -4.52 -2.01
C ALA A 48 -14.47 -3.73 -3.28
N GLY A 49 -14.33 -2.39 -3.30
CA GLY A 49 -14.46 -1.56 -4.50
C GLY A 49 -13.20 -1.50 -5.36
N LEU A 50 -12.06 -2.00 -4.84
CA LEU A 50 -10.76 -2.01 -5.50
C LEU A 50 -10.21 -3.45 -5.62
N PHE A 51 -9.16 -3.59 -6.42
CA PHE A 51 -8.29 -4.75 -6.42
C PHE A 51 -6.87 -4.41 -6.84
N VAL A 52 -5.95 -5.32 -6.53
CA VAL A 52 -4.60 -5.34 -7.12
C VAL A 52 -4.57 -6.53 -8.07
N ASP A 53 -4.08 -6.30 -9.30
CA ASP A 53 -3.92 -7.38 -10.27
C ASP A 53 -2.65 -8.18 -9.92
N PRO A 54 -2.76 -9.49 -9.59
CA PRO A 54 -1.61 -10.31 -9.22
C PRO A 54 -0.61 -10.49 -10.37
N TYR A 55 -1.06 -10.47 -11.63
CA TYR A 55 -0.19 -10.62 -12.79
C TYR A 55 0.61 -9.34 -13.06
N GLU A 56 -0.04 -8.18 -12.87
CA GLU A 56 0.68 -6.89 -12.90
C GLU A 56 1.70 -6.83 -11.77
N LEU A 57 1.30 -7.21 -10.56
CA LEU A 57 2.18 -7.21 -9.39
C LEU A 57 3.41 -8.10 -9.61
N ALA A 58 3.22 -9.31 -10.14
CA ALA A 58 4.32 -10.22 -10.49
C ALA A 58 5.27 -9.58 -11.53
N SER A 59 4.73 -8.95 -12.58
CA SER A 59 5.57 -8.26 -13.57
C SER A 59 6.36 -7.09 -12.98
N MET A 60 5.79 -6.40 -11.99
CA MET A 60 6.46 -5.32 -11.27
C MET A 60 7.58 -5.83 -10.37
N GLN A 61 7.38 -6.97 -9.72
CA GLN A 61 8.42 -7.64 -8.92
C GLN A 61 9.59 -8.09 -9.80
N GLU A 62 9.32 -8.71 -10.96
CA GLU A 62 10.36 -9.10 -11.93
C GLU A 62 11.23 -7.92 -12.40
N LYS A 63 10.62 -6.74 -12.50
CA LYS A 63 11.29 -5.49 -12.91
C LYS A 63 11.92 -4.73 -11.75
N ASN A 64 11.88 -5.26 -10.53
CA ASN A 64 12.30 -4.57 -9.31
C ASN A 64 11.67 -3.16 -9.20
N ILE A 65 10.38 -3.01 -9.48
CA ILE A 65 9.66 -1.73 -9.30
C ILE A 65 9.01 -1.68 -7.91
N THR A 66 8.34 -2.76 -7.51
CA THR A 66 7.74 -2.90 -6.17
C THR A 66 7.97 -4.31 -5.66
N GLU A 67 8.06 -4.46 -4.34
CA GLU A 67 8.18 -5.76 -3.67
C GLU A 67 6.95 -5.92 -2.78
N ALA A 68 5.97 -6.70 -3.24
CA ALA A 68 4.68 -6.82 -2.58
C ALA A 68 4.04 -8.19 -2.79
N GLU A 69 3.24 -8.63 -1.82
CA GLU A 69 2.58 -9.93 -1.84
C GLU A 69 1.12 -9.79 -1.41
N MET A 70 0.22 -10.43 -2.15
CA MET A 70 -1.19 -10.51 -1.78
C MET A 70 -1.39 -11.62 -0.75
N VAL A 71 -2.14 -11.34 0.32
CA VAL A 71 -2.40 -12.32 1.39
C VAL A 71 -3.44 -13.39 0.97
N SER A 72 -4.17 -13.16 -0.12
CA SER A 72 -5.23 -14.06 -0.61
C SER A 72 -4.78 -14.88 -1.81
N GLU A 73 -4.91 -16.21 -1.73
CA GLU A 73 -4.50 -17.15 -2.79
C GLU A 73 -5.55 -17.35 -3.90
N ASN A 74 -6.80 -16.90 -3.69
CA ASN A 74 -7.93 -17.22 -4.57
C ASN A 74 -8.64 -15.95 -5.08
N PHE A 75 -7.95 -15.19 -5.93
CA PHE A 75 -8.38 -13.86 -6.35
C PHE A 75 -9.09 -13.84 -7.70
N ASN A 76 -10.38 -13.47 -7.71
CA ASN A 76 -11.13 -13.25 -8.95
C ASN A 76 -11.06 -11.77 -9.37
N ILE A 77 -10.25 -11.49 -10.39
CA ILE A 77 -10.08 -10.14 -10.94
C ILE A 77 -11.35 -9.63 -11.66
N GLU A 78 -12.21 -10.53 -12.14
CA GLU A 78 -13.44 -10.18 -12.87
C GLU A 78 -14.65 -10.01 -11.94
N ALA A 79 -14.53 -10.38 -10.66
CA ALA A 79 -15.63 -10.26 -9.71
C ALA A 79 -16.03 -8.79 -9.52
N PRO A 80 -17.33 -8.46 -9.56
CA PRO A 80 -17.79 -7.11 -9.26
C PRO A 80 -17.67 -6.81 -7.77
N SER A 81 -17.74 -5.53 -7.41
CA SER A 81 -17.54 -5.07 -6.04
C SER A 81 -18.51 -5.71 -5.04
N TYR A 82 -19.78 -5.87 -5.41
CA TYR A 82 -20.82 -6.44 -4.53
C TYR A 82 -20.73 -7.96 -4.31
N LEU A 83 -19.79 -8.65 -4.98
CA LEU A 83 -19.46 -10.06 -4.75
C LEU A 83 -18.04 -10.24 -4.21
N SER A 84 -17.30 -9.14 -4.05
CA SER A 84 -15.92 -9.15 -3.59
C SER A 84 -15.85 -8.85 -2.10
N THR A 85 -14.80 -9.35 -1.46
CA THR A 85 -14.47 -9.01 -0.08
C THR A 85 -13.24 -8.12 -0.05
N GLU A 86 -12.99 -7.51 1.10
CA GLU A 86 -11.72 -6.86 1.37
C GLU A 86 -10.56 -7.87 1.21
N SER A 87 -9.41 -7.37 0.77
CA SER A 87 -8.18 -8.13 0.65
C SER A 87 -7.01 -7.34 1.23
N GLU A 88 -5.89 -7.99 1.47
CA GLU A 88 -4.71 -7.36 2.06
C GLU A 88 -3.49 -7.57 1.14
N VAL A 89 -2.65 -6.53 1.06
CA VAL A 89 -1.37 -6.58 0.37
C VAL A 89 -0.27 -6.13 1.34
N LEU A 90 0.78 -6.95 1.43
CA LEU A 90 1.99 -6.65 2.17
C LEU A 90 3.01 -6.06 1.20
N ILE A 91 3.58 -4.89 1.53
CA ILE A 91 4.49 -4.16 0.64
C ILE A 91 5.77 -3.83 1.39
N TYR A 92 6.91 -4.28 0.91
CA TYR A 92 8.20 -3.86 1.43
C TYR A 92 8.52 -2.45 0.88
N ALA A 93 8.49 -1.47 1.77
CA ALA A 93 8.74 -0.08 1.40
C ALA A 93 10.24 0.14 1.17
N ARG A 94 10.56 0.92 0.15
CA ARG A 94 11.93 1.27 -0.20
C ARG A 94 12.34 2.52 0.57
N GLN A 95 13.53 2.45 1.15
CA GLN A 95 14.16 3.62 1.75
C GLN A 95 14.58 4.61 0.65
N ASP A 96 14.38 5.90 0.90
CA ASP A 96 14.83 6.96 0.01
C ASP A 96 16.35 7.14 0.12
N ALA A 97 17.03 7.19 -1.03
CA ALA A 97 18.49 7.30 -1.07
C ALA A 97 19.04 8.63 -0.48
N GLN A 98 18.21 9.68 -0.43
CA GLN A 98 18.58 11.01 0.07
C GLN A 98 18.03 11.27 1.48
N CYS A 99 17.16 10.41 2.00
CA CYS A 99 16.54 10.55 3.31
C CYS A 99 16.44 9.21 4.04
N ALA A 100 17.33 9.01 5.01
CA ALA A 100 17.40 7.82 5.85
C ALA A 100 16.08 7.44 6.55
N ALA A 101 15.29 8.44 6.93
CA ALA A 101 14.03 8.26 7.64
C ALA A 101 12.80 8.20 6.72
N CYS A 102 12.99 8.32 5.41
CA CYS A 102 11.92 8.36 4.42
C CYS A 102 11.81 7.03 3.71
N PHE A 103 10.60 6.50 3.66
CA PHE A 103 10.26 5.27 2.95
C PHE A 103 9.13 5.55 1.97
N HIS A 104 9.12 4.85 0.85
CA HIS A 104 8.06 4.92 -0.12
C HIS A 104 7.69 3.55 -0.65
N ALA A 105 6.41 3.38 -0.96
CA ALA A 105 5.86 2.18 -1.56
C ALA A 105 4.90 2.56 -2.68
N PHE A 106 4.87 1.72 -3.71
CA PHE A 106 4.01 1.87 -4.87
C PHE A 106 3.15 0.63 -5.05
N LEU A 107 1.86 0.82 -5.29
CA LEU A 107 0.91 -0.26 -5.54
C LEU A 107 -0.09 0.13 -6.66
N PRO A 108 -0.20 -0.63 -7.75
CA PRO A 108 -1.27 -0.41 -8.73
C PRO A 108 -2.60 -0.89 -8.15
N VAL A 109 -3.63 -0.06 -8.23
CA VAL A 109 -4.98 -0.40 -7.77
C VAL A 109 -6.01 -0.17 -8.88
N HIS A 110 -6.95 -1.09 -9.00
CA HIS A 110 -7.97 -1.10 -10.03
C HIS A 110 -9.36 -1.03 -9.42
N CYS A 111 -10.22 -0.17 -9.94
CA CYS A 111 -11.62 -0.08 -9.55
C CYS A 111 -12.40 -1.29 -10.07
N ARG A 112 -13.20 -1.91 -9.19
CA ARG A 112 -14.14 -2.97 -9.59
C ARG A 112 -15.41 -2.38 -10.19
N TYR A 113 -16.08 -3.18 -11.01
CA TYR A 113 -17.43 -2.86 -11.47
C TYR A 113 -18.40 -2.81 -10.28
N HIS A 114 -19.21 -1.76 -10.22
CA HIS A 114 -20.25 -1.58 -9.22
C HIS A 114 -21.62 -1.97 -9.77
N ARG A 115 -22.64 -2.05 -8.92
CA ARG A 115 -24.00 -2.34 -9.39
C ARG A 115 -24.47 -1.24 -10.33
N PRO A 116 -25.11 -1.59 -11.46
CA PRO A 116 -25.79 -0.60 -12.30
C PRO A 116 -26.82 0.16 -11.46
N HIS A 117 -26.87 1.48 -11.61
CA HIS A 117 -27.84 2.34 -10.95
C HIS A 117 -28.59 3.14 -12.00
N SER A 118 -29.93 3.18 -11.89
CA SER A 118 -30.80 3.82 -12.88
C SER A 118 -30.63 5.33 -12.98
N GLU A 119 -30.15 5.97 -11.91
CA GLU A 119 -30.04 7.44 -11.82
C GLU A 119 -28.62 7.99 -12.00
N GLY A 120 -27.67 7.20 -12.53
CA GLY A 120 -26.31 7.69 -12.79
C GLY A 120 -25.57 8.12 -11.52
N ALA A 121 -25.76 7.38 -10.42
CA ALA A 121 -25.14 7.68 -9.14
C ALA A 121 -23.64 7.38 -9.14
N GLU A 122 -22.87 8.20 -8.44
CA GLU A 122 -21.46 7.96 -8.16
C GLU A 122 -21.30 7.03 -6.95
N THR A 123 -20.21 6.27 -6.95
CA THR A 123 -19.81 5.40 -5.84
C THR A 123 -18.48 5.87 -5.29
N LEU A 124 -18.37 5.95 -3.97
CA LEU A 124 -17.13 6.31 -3.29
C LEU A 124 -16.47 5.05 -2.75
N VAL A 125 -15.19 4.87 -3.07
CA VAL A 125 -14.36 3.81 -2.48
C VAL A 125 -13.32 4.49 -1.60
N VAL A 126 -13.35 4.18 -0.31
CA VAL A 126 -12.48 4.80 0.69
C VAL A 126 -11.30 3.87 0.96
N LEU A 127 -10.08 4.36 0.72
CA LEU A 127 -8.85 3.70 1.11
C LEU A 127 -8.50 4.08 2.55
N GLY A 128 -8.36 3.06 3.40
CA GLY A 128 -7.91 3.25 4.78
C GLY A 128 -6.39 3.48 4.88
N ASN A 129 -5.99 4.04 6.02
CA ASN A 129 -4.57 4.10 6.38
C ASN A 129 -4.02 2.67 6.53
N PRO A 130 -2.81 2.39 6.00
CA PRO A 130 -2.16 1.11 6.21
C PRO A 130 -1.63 0.94 7.63
N ASP A 131 -1.39 -0.32 8.00
CA ASP A 131 -0.56 -0.65 9.16
C ASP A 131 0.93 -0.61 8.78
N LEU A 132 1.74 -0.01 9.65
CA LEU A 132 3.19 0.09 9.47
C LEU A 132 3.89 -0.88 10.42
N LEU A 133 4.59 -1.87 9.87
CA LEU A 133 5.38 -2.83 10.62
C LEU A 133 6.85 -2.53 10.41
N VAL A 134 7.52 -2.06 11.45
CA VAL A 134 8.94 -1.70 11.42
C VAL A 134 9.75 -2.78 12.11
N PHE A 135 10.81 -3.22 11.44
CA PHE A 135 11.79 -4.13 12.02
C PHE A 135 13.18 -3.56 11.82
N CYS A 136 13.93 -3.37 12.90
CA CYS A 136 15.30 -2.84 12.87
C CYS A 136 16.25 -3.88 13.45
N ASP A 137 17.32 -4.19 12.72
CA ASP A 137 18.39 -5.03 13.25
C ASP A 137 19.14 -4.23 14.31
N GLN A 138 19.05 -4.67 15.56
CA GLN A 138 19.97 -4.21 16.60
C GLN A 138 21.31 -4.87 16.27
N GLY A 139 22.29 -4.08 15.82
CA GLY A 139 23.64 -4.60 15.64
C GLY A 139 24.08 -5.29 16.93
N GLU A 140 24.46 -6.57 16.86
CA GLU A 140 25.18 -7.21 17.94
C GLU A 140 26.46 -6.41 18.17
N GLY A 141 26.54 -5.70 19.29
CA GLY A 141 27.77 -5.07 19.78
C GLY A 141 28.75 -6.07 20.34
#